data_AF-A0A2V7FNW7-F1
#
_entry.id   AF-A0A2V7FNW7-F1
#
_cell.length_a   1.000
_cell.length_b   1.000
_cell.length_c   1.000
_cell.angle_alpha   90.00
_cell.angle_beta   90.00
_cell.angle_gamma   90.00
#
_symmetry.space_group_name_H-M   'P 1'
#
loop_
_entity.id
_entity.type
_entity.pdbx_description
1 polymer ?
#
loop_
_entity_poly.entity_id
_entity_poly.type
_entity_poly.pdbx_seq_one_letter_code
_entity_poly.pdbx_strand_id
1 'polypeptide(L)'
;MAFHSIREGWLIAVDQLRVNKLRSGLTILGVVIGIATVMAMASIVAGFREQIVNTLEVVGPTTFRILRFFSSTPLNPDALPREVRIRPALAPREAEAIARLPEIHYAAIWTQVFYRFEYAGAHTQTLGVFGADDR
;
A
#
# COMPACT_ATOMS: atom_id res chain seq x y z
N MET A 1 12.82 -11.47 56.04
CA MET A 1 12.45 -12.90 55.92
C MET A 1 11.96 -13.26 54.52
N ALA A 2 11.00 -12.54 53.91
CA ALA A 2 10.45 -12.89 52.58
C ALA A 2 11.46 -12.98 51.42
N PHE A 3 12.49 -12.12 51.40
CA PHE A 3 13.52 -12.18 50.33
C PHE A 3 14.40 -13.43 50.41
N HIS A 4 14.59 -14.00 51.59
CA HIS A 4 15.39 -15.22 51.76
C HIS A 4 14.66 -16.44 51.23
N SER A 5 13.37 -16.57 51.55
CA SER A 5 12.53 -17.68 51.11
C SER A 5 12.31 -17.69 49.60
N ILE A 6 12.19 -16.52 48.96
CA ILE A 6 12.11 -16.42 47.50
C ILE A 6 13.41 -16.89 46.86
N ARG A 7 14.57 -16.49 47.40
CA ARG A 7 15.89 -16.88 46.89
C ARG A 7 16.13 -18.39 47.03
N GLU A 8 15.80 -18.98 48.17
CA GLU A 8 15.89 -20.43 48.38
C GLU A 8 14.94 -21.19 47.46
N GLY A 9 13.68 -20.74 47.33
CA GLY A 9 12.72 -21.35 46.41
C GLY A 9 13.19 -21.33 44.96
N TRP A 10 13.80 -20.23 44.52
CA TRP A 10 14.34 -20.10 43.16
C TRP A 10 15.54 -21.02 42.93
N LEU A 11 16.45 -21.12 43.90
CA LEU A 11 17.59 -22.04 43.86
C LEU A 11 17.12 -23.50 43.75
N ILE A 12 16.14 -23.90 44.57
CA ILE A 12 15.56 -25.25 44.54
C ILE A 12 14.89 -25.52 43.18
N ALA A 13 14.12 -24.57 42.65
CA ALA A 13 13.47 -24.73 41.35
C ALA A 13 14.47 -24.91 40.20
N VAL A 14 15.55 -24.13 40.17
CA VAL A 14 16.61 -24.27 39.16
C VAL A 14 17.34 -25.60 39.29
N ASP A 15 17.58 -26.08 40.50
CA ASP A 15 18.20 -27.38 40.73
C ASP A 15 17.32 -28.53 40.21
N GLN A 16 16.00 -28.47 40.46
CA GLN A 16 15.04 -29.43 39.91
C GLN A 16 15.00 -29.44 38.37
N LEU A 17 15.08 -28.27 37.72
CA LEU A 17 15.17 -28.18 36.25
C LEU A 17 16.47 -28.83 35.70
N ARG A 18 17.57 -28.74 36.45
CA ARG A 18 18.86 -29.35 36.07
C ARG A 18 18.90 -30.86 36.29
N VAL A 19 18.17 -31.38 37.27
CA VAL A 19 18.05 -32.82 37.50
C VAL A 19 17.22 -33.49 36.40
N ASN A 20 16.15 -32.83 35.93
CA ASN A 20 15.23 -33.39 34.92
C ASN A 20 15.32 -32.71 33.55
N LYS A 21 16.53 -32.62 33.00
CA LYS A 21 16.84 -31.86 31.78
C LYS A 21 15.95 -32.20 30.58
N LEU A 22 15.62 -33.48 30.38
CA LEU A 22 14.81 -33.92 29.24
C LEU A 22 13.36 -33.45 29.35
N ARG A 23 12.71 -33.67 30.50
CA ARG A 23 11.31 -33.26 30.70
C ARG A 23 11.17 -31.74 30.71
N SER A 24 12.07 -31.05 31.42
CA SER A 24 12.08 -29.59 31.47
C SER A 24 12.40 -28.96 30.11
N GLY A 25 13.33 -29.55 29.36
CA GLY A 25 13.65 -29.10 28.00
C GLY A 25 12.47 -29.26 27.04
N LEU A 26 11.83 -30.43 27.04
CA LEU A 26 10.73 -30.72 26.11
C LEU A 26 9.47 -29.89 26.41
N THR A 27 9.21 -29.57 27.69
CA THR A 27 8.10 -28.68 28.08
C THR A 27 8.35 -27.24 27.66
N ILE A 28 9.57 -26.71 27.87
CA ILE A 28 9.94 -25.37 27.39
C ILE A 28 9.88 -25.30 25.87
N LEU A 29 10.39 -26.33 25.18
CA LEU A 29 10.35 -26.41 23.71
C LEU A 29 8.91 -26.33 23.18
N GLY A 30 7.98 -27.06 23.80
CA GLY A 30 6.56 -27.03 23.42
C GLY A 30 5.95 -25.63 23.56
N VAL A 31 6.23 -24.95 24.67
CA VAL A 31 5.74 -23.57 24.89
C VAL A 31 6.35 -22.60 23.88
N VAL A 32 7.66 -22.70 23.61
CA VAL A 32 8.36 -21.82 22.67
C VAL A 32 7.81 -22.00 21.25
N ILE A 33 7.63 -23.23 20.79
CA ILE A 33 7.06 -23.51 19.46
C ILE A 33 5.61 -23.00 19.39
N GLY A 34 4.82 -23.19 20.46
CA GLY A 34 3.45 -22.69 20.52
C GLY A 34 3.37 -21.17 20.40
N ILE A 35 4.16 -20.43 21.17
CA ILE A 35 4.16 -18.96 21.11
C ILE A 35 4.72 -18.47 19.77
N ALA A 36 5.80 -19.08 19.27
CA ALA A 36 6.42 -18.69 18.00
C ALA A 36 5.46 -18.85 16.81
N THR A 37 4.72 -19.96 16.75
CA THR A 37 3.76 -20.21 15.66
C THR A 37 2.58 -19.23 15.69
N VAL A 38 2.02 -18.96 16.87
CA VAL A 38 0.95 -17.97 17.03
C VAL A 38 1.41 -16.57 16.65
N MET A 39 2.59 -16.15 17.12
CA MET A 39 3.15 -14.83 16.81
C MET A 39 3.50 -14.69 15.32
N ALA A 40 4.06 -15.73 14.71
CA ALA A 40 4.36 -15.74 13.28
C ALA A 40 3.07 -15.58 12.46
N MET A 41 2.03 -16.36 12.74
CA MET A 41 0.74 -16.24 12.04
C MET A 41 0.11 -14.87 12.25
N ALA A 42 0.14 -14.32 13.47
CA ALA A 42 -0.38 -12.99 13.76
C ALA A 42 0.35 -11.90 12.96
N SER A 43 1.68 -11.96 12.86
CA SER A 43 2.46 -11.01 12.05
C SER A 43 2.17 -11.10 10.56
N ILE A 44 1.97 -12.32 10.04
CA ILE A 44 1.65 -12.54 8.63
C ILE A 44 0.27 -11.97 8.32
N VAL A 45 -0.73 -12.24 9.16
CA VAL A 45 -2.09 -11.72 8.98
C VAL A 45 -2.12 -10.19 9.07
N ALA A 46 -1.39 -9.61 10.03
CA ALA A 46 -1.27 -8.16 10.15
C ALA A 46 -0.58 -7.54 8.92
N GLY A 47 0.54 -8.12 8.48
CA GLY A 47 1.27 -7.66 7.31
C GLY A 47 0.46 -7.75 6.01
N PHE A 48 -0.30 -8.82 5.81
CA PHE A 48 -1.20 -8.93 4.65
C PHE A 48 -2.35 -7.94 4.71
N ARG A 49 -2.95 -7.71 5.89
CA ARG A 49 -3.98 -6.68 6.03
C ARG A 49 -3.43 -5.33 5.63
N GLU A 50 -2.26 -4.95 6.14
CA GLU A 50 -1.63 -3.68 5.83
C GLU A 50 -1.24 -3.58 4.34
N GLN A 51 -0.70 -4.66 3.76
CA GLN A 51 -0.39 -4.70 2.33
C GLN A 51 -1.64 -4.55 1.45
N ILE A 52 -2.72 -5.25 1.79
CA ILE A 52 -3.99 -5.15 1.06
C ILE A 52 -4.59 -3.75 1.22
N VAL A 53 -4.63 -3.22 2.45
CA VAL A 53 -5.13 -1.87 2.70
C VAL A 53 -4.29 -0.84 1.94
N ASN A 54 -2.96 -0.90 2.00
CA ASN A 54 -2.09 0.01 1.24
C ASN A 54 -2.27 -0.14 -0.27
N THR A 55 -2.43 -1.36 -0.78
CA THR A 55 -2.70 -1.59 -2.21
C THR A 55 -4.06 -1.02 -2.61
N LEU A 56 -5.07 -1.16 -1.75
CA LEU A 56 -6.40 -0.60 -1.97
C LEU A 56 -6.48 0.91 -1.71
N GLU A 57 -5.63 1.48 -0.86
CA GLU A 57 -5.46 2.92 -0.64
C GLU A 57 -4.72 3.58 -1.80
N VAL A 58 -3.79 2.88 -2.46
CA VAL A 58 -3.26 3.30 -3.76
C VAL A 58 -4.36 3.27 -4.84
N VAL A 59 -5.34 2.36 -4.70
CA VAL A 59 -6.60 2.36 -5.47
C VAL A 59 -7.62 3.35 -4.89
N GLY A 60 -7.25 4.06 -3.81
CA GLY A 60 -8.03 4.99 -3.00
C GLY A 60 -9.36 5.40 -3.64
N PRO A 61 -10.49 4.81 -3.21
CA PRO A 61 -11.82 5.05 -3.79
C PRO A 61 -12.32 6.49 -3.58
N THR A 62 -11.49 7.37 -3.01
CA THR A 62 -11.73 8.81 -2.93
C THR A 62 -11.44 9.54 -4.24
N THR A 63 -10.71 8.93 -5.18
CA THR A 63 -10.32 9.58 -6.44
C THR A 63 -11.08 8.99 -7.63
N PHE A 64 -12.08 9.73 -8.10
CA PHE A 64 -12.80 9.39 -9.34
C PHE A 64 -12.08 9.98 -10.56
N ARG A 65 -11.64 9.12 -11.47
CA ARG A 65 -11.03 9.56 -12.74
C ARG A 65 -12.07 9.54 -13.86
N ILE A 66 -12.38 10.72 -14.39
CA ILE A 66 -13.29 10.87 -15.53
C ILE A 66 -12.45 10.92 -16.81
N LEU A 67 -12.63 9.95 -17.70
CA LEU A 67 -11.95 9.91 -18.99
C LEU A 67 -12.97 10.06 -20.12
N ARG A 68 -12.64 10.89 -21.11
CA ARG A 68 -13.45 11.01 -22.35
C ARG A 68 -13.56 9.67 -23.07
N PHE A 69 -12.46 8.93 -23.13
CA PHE A 69 -12.36 7.63 -23.78
C PHE A 69 -11.25 6.82 -23.12
N PHE A 70 -11.55 5.58 -22.77
CA PHE A 70 -10.58 4.63 -22.26
C PHE A 70 -10.19 3.67 -23.39
N SER A 71 -8.92 3.65 -23.76
CA SER A 71 -8.38 2.70 -24.74
C SER A 71 -7.12 2.07 -24.18
N SER A 72 -7.05 0.74 -24.23
CA SER A 72 -5.84 -0.02 -23.92
C SER A 72 -4.82 -0.01 -25.07
N THR A 73 -5.24 0.39 -26.27
CA THR A 73 -4.39 0.51 -27.46
C THR A 73 -4.11 1.99 -27.80
N PRO A 74 -2.89 2.33 -28.24
CA PRO A 74 -2.58 3.67 -28.73
C PRO A 74 -3.53 4.05 -29.87
N LEU A 75 -4.24 5.17 -29.69
CA LEU A 75 -5.13 5.71 -30.70
C LEU A 75 -4.30 6.29 -31.84
N ASN A 76 -4.63 5.93 -33.08
CA ASN A 76 -4.05 6.58 -34.25
C ASN A 76 -4.62 8.02 -34.35
N PRO A 77 -3.77 9.07 -34.26
CA PRO A 77 -4.22 10.46 -34.37
C PRO A 77 -4.93 10.77 -35.68
N ASP A 78 -4.55 10.09 -36.77
CA ASP A 78 -5.09 10.30 -38.12
C ASP A 78 -6.41 9.55 -38.36
N ALA A 79 -6.72 8.54 -37.53
CA ALA A 79 -7.89 7.69 -37.67
C ALA A 79 -8.56 7.42 -36.32
N LEU A 80 -9.04 8.49 -35.68
CA LEU A 80 -9.73 8.39 -34.39
C LEU A 80 -11.05 7.59 -34.52
N PRO A 81 -11.30 6.62 -33.62
CA PRO A 81 -12.57 5.91 -33.53
C PRO A 81 -13.75 6.88 -33.43
N ARG A 82 -14.90 6.51 -34.01
CA ARG A 82 -16.11 7.35 -34.05
C ARG A 82 -16.48 7.87 -32.67
N GLU A 83 -16.37 7.02 -31.65
CA GLU A 83 -16.67 7.31 -30.25
C GLU A 83 -15.82 8.43 -29.66
N VAL A 84 -14.54 8.52 -30.03
CA VAL A 84 -13.64 9.61 -29.58
C VAL A 84 -14.00 10.93 -30.26
N ARG A 85 -14.46 10.87 -31.52
CA ARG A 85 -14.77 12.05 -32.34
C ARG A 85 -16.10 12.71 -31.97
N ILE A 86 -17.11 11.92 -31.60
CA ILE A 86 -18.44 12.43 -31.23
C ILE A 86 -18.52 12.88 -29.77
N ARG A 87 -17.67 12.35 -28.88
CA ARG A 87 -17.70 12.69 -27.46
C ARG A 87 -17.06 14.08 -27.24
N PRO A 88 -17.76 15.02 -26.58
CA PRO A 88 -17.21 16.33 -26.25
C PRO A 88 -15.89 16.23 -25.48
N ALA A 89 -14.99 17.19 -25.69
CA ALA A 89 -13.79 17.32 -24.89
C ALA A 89 -14.14 17.77 -23.47
N LEU A 90 -13.42 17.24 -22.47
CA LEU A 90 -13.55 17.67 -21.08
C LEU A 90 -13.12 19.13 -20.96
N ALA A 91 -14.00 19.98 -20.43
CA ALA A 91 -13.75 21.41 -20.30
C ALA A 91 -13.37 21.78 -18.86
N PRO A 92 -12.47 22.77 -18.64
CA PRO A 92 -12.06 23.20 -17.28
C PRO A 92 -13.24 23.55 -16.36
N ARG A 93 -14.27 24.19 -16.92
CA ARG A 93 -15.53 24.53 -16.22
C ARG A 93 -16.25 23.32 -15.61
N GLU A 94 -16.10 22.12 -16.19
CA GLU A 94 -16.72 20.90 -15.67
C GLU A 94 -16.01 20.44 -14.39
N ALA A 95 -14.68 20.56 -14.35
CA ALA A 95 -13.91 20.29 -13.14
C ALA A 95 -14.23 21.30 -12.03
N GLU A 96 -14.37 22.59 -12.36
CA GLU A 96 -14.80 23.63 -11.41
C GLU A 96 -16.23 23.40 -10.89
N ALA A 97 -17.15 22.93 -11.74
CA ALA A 97 -18.51 22.61 -11.33
C ALA A 97 -18.53 21.43 -10.34
N ILE A 98 -17.71 20.40 -10.58
CA ILE A 98 -17.57 19.25 -9.68
C ILE A 98 -16.89 19.66 -8.36
N ALA A 99 -15.90 20.55 -8.40
CA ALA A 99 -15.22 21.07 -7.21
C ALA A 99 -16.13 21.86 -6.26
N ARG A 100 -17.31 22.30 -6.71
CA ARG A 100 -18.30 23.01 -5.87
C ARG A 100 -19.19 22.07 -5.05
N LEU A 101 -19.13 20.76 -5.28
CA LEU A 101 -19.91 19.79 -4.51
C LEU A 101 -19.31 19.63 -3.10
N PRO A 102 -20.15 19.62 -2.05
CA PRO A 102 -19.67 19.58 -0.67
C PRO A 102 -18.94 18.29 -0.30
N GLU A 103 -19.18 17.20 -1.03
CA GLU A 103 -18.52 15.90 -0.83
C GLU A 103 -17.15 15.81 -1.54
N ILE A 104 -16.84 16.75 -2.46
CA ILE A 104 -15.62 16.71 -3.27
C ILE A 104 -14.59 17.66 -2.68
N HIS A 105 -13.50 17.10 -2.14
CA HIS A 105 -12.39 17.88 -1.60
C HIS A 105 -11.56 18.59 -2.69
N TYR A 106 -11.36 17.91 -3.83
CA TYR A 106 -10.53 18.40 -4.92
C TYR A 106 -11.01 17.84 -6.26
N ALA A 107 -11.10 18.71 -7.27
CA ALA A 107 -11.27 18.32 -8.66
C ALA A 107 -10.40 19.22 -9.55
N ALA A 108 -9.70 18.60 -10.49
CA ALA A 108 -8.87 19.25 -11.49
C ALA A 108 -8.78 18.40 -12.75
N ILE A 109 -8.42 19.03 -13.87
CA ILE A 109 -8.10 18.32 -15.10
C ILE A 109 -6.64 17.87 -15.05
N TRP A 110 -6.44 16.57 -15.19
CA TRP A 110 -5.11 15.97 -15.28
C TRP A 110 -4.80 15.62 -16.72
N THR A 111 -3.68 16.12 -17.22
CA THR A 111 -3.16 15.80 -18.55
C THR A 111 -1.90 14.96 -18.39
N GLN A 112 -1.79 13.90 -19.20
CA GLN A 112 -0.59 13.08 -19.26
C GLN A 112 -0.05 13.15 -20.69
N VAL A 113 1.16 13.67 -20.84
CA VAL A 113 1.84 13.77 -22.13
C VAL A 113 3.09 12.92 -22.06
N PHE A 114 3.27 12.04 -23.03
CA PHE A 114 4.53 11.30 -23.16
C PHE A 114 5.50 12.13 -23.98
N TYR A 115 6.57 12.60 -23.34
CA TYR A 115 7.57 13.44 -24.00
C TYR A 115 8.97 12.84 -23.84
N ARG A 116 9.80 13.03 -24.85
CA ARG A 116 11.23 12.71 -24.79
C ARG A 116 11.98 14.01 -24.64
N PHE A 117 12.59 14.21 -23.48
CA PHE A 117 13.44 15.37 -23.25
C PHE A 117 14.84 15.13 -23.80
N GLU A 118 15.37 16.16 -24.45
CA GLU A 118 16.76 16.23 -24.90
C GLU A 118 17.44 17.39 -24.18
N TYR A 119 18.60 17.13 -23.57
CA TYR A 119 19.43 18.16 -22.97
C TYR A 119 20.91 17.85 -23.17
N ALA A 120 21.67 18.83 -23.68
CA ALA A 120 23.11 18.72 -23.94
C ALA A 120 23.50 17.47 -24.77
N GLY A 121 22.65 17.06 -25.72
CA GLY A 121 22.86 15.88 -26.57
C GLY A 121 22.50 14.54 -25.94
N ALA A 122 22.11 14.51 -24.65
CA ALA A 122 21.60 13.33 -23.99
C ALA A 122 20.06 13.25 -24.13
N HIS A 123 19.58 12.08 -24.54
CA HIS A 123 18.15 11.81 -24.72
C HIS A 123 17.65 10.96 -23.55
N THR A 124 16.52 11.36 -22.97
CA THR A 124 15.86 10.55 -21.93
C THR A 124 15.00 9.46 -22.59
N GLN A 125 14.68 8.39 -21.85
CA GLN A 125 13.58 7.50 -22.24
C GLN A 125 12.27 8.30 -22.33
N THR A 126 11.29 7.78 -23.08
CA THR A 126 9.97 8.41 -23.15
C THR A 126 9.38 8.49 -21.75
N LEU A 127 9.25 9.71 -21.23
CA LEU A 127 8.76 9.96 -19.88
C LEU A 127 7.30 10.42 -19.93
N GLY A 128 6.48 9.89 -19.04
CA GLY A 128 5.12 10.40 -18.82
C GLY A 128 5.19 11.66 -17.96
N VAL A 129 4.90 12.80 -18.58
CA VAL A 129 4.78 14.10 -17.90
C VAL A 129 3.33 14.28 -17.51
N PHE A 130 3.06 14.43 -16.22
CA PHE A 130 1.73 14.71 -15.70
C PHE A 130 1.64 16.20 -15.35
N GLY A 131 0.72 16.91 -16.00
CA GLY A 131 0.38 18.29 -15.68
C GLY A 131 -1.01 18.36 -15.06
N ALA A 132 -1.10 18.99 -13.89
CA ALA A 132 -2.35 19.33 -13.23
C ALA A 132 -2.43 20.86 -13.08
N ASP A 133 -3.66 21.37 -12.94
CA ASP A 133 -3.91 22.78 -12.65
C ASP A 133 -3.36 23.15 -11.26
N ASP A 134 -2.72 24.31 -11.13
CA ASP A 134 -1.98 24.73 -9.94
C ASP A 134 -2.96 25.26 -8.89
N ARG A 135 -2.94 24.68 -7.69
CA ARG A 135 -3.59 25.26 -6.49
C ARG A 135 -2.65 25.24 -5.32
#